data_AF-A0AAD9QKG6-F1
#
_entry.id   AF-A0AAD9QKG6-F1
#
_cell.length_a   1.000
_cell.length_b   1.000
_cell.length_c   1.000
_cell.angle_alpha   90.00
_cell.angle_beta   90.00
_cell.angle_gamma   90.00
#
_symmetry.space_group_name_H-M   'P 1'
#
loop_
_entity.id
_entity.type
_entity.pdbx_description
1 polymer ?
#
loop_
_entity_poly.entity_id
_entity_poly.type
_entity_poly.pdbx_seq_one_letter_code
_entity_poly.pdbx_strand_id
1 'polypeptide(L)'
;MCHQHVELQLVFKDCMKFRKRVIDESTEANQAVTEVYTSVANIIEQTLCLKPEDQGYHKFKCLKRECKDCGVNNLVLLPEEKEQFPYHSFLAKWQKEQLDSLLENLPLDQAVCSHDCSEGYACRFQDEIQSQYFDVNIVSLHVILYRHSNAEVDGVQSSGEEPAICKEHLFVLSDDVNQDHDSVLHIQKLISKHLEESNCTIKKMHEFKDGCAGQYKSRHCYGDPSCSLATFG
;
A
#
# COMPACT_ATOMS: atom_id res chain seq x y z
N MET A 1 19.86 3.11 -13.27
CA MET A 1 19.34 1.90 -12.60
C MET A 1 17.96 1.61 -13.17
N CYS A 2 17.61 0.36 -13.48
CA CYS A 2 16.26 0.04 -13.95
C CYS A 2 15.25 0.04 -12.77
N HIS A 3 13.97 0.24 -13.07
CA HIS A 3 12.88 0.24 -12.07
C HIS A 3 12.95 -0.98 -11.13
N GLN A 4 13.10 -2.18 -11.72
CA GLN A 4 13.22 -3.44 -10.99
C GLN A 4 14.40 -3.47 -10.01
N HIS A 5 15.50 -2.80 -10.35
CA HIS A 5 16.65 -2.72 -9.45
C HIS A 5 16.36 -1.81 -8.25
N VAL A 6 15.66 -0.70 -8.46
CA VAL A 6 15.29 0.24 -7.38
C VAL A 6 14.29 -0.43 -6.43
N GLU A 7 13.25 -1.08 -6.97
CA GLU A 7 12.27 -1.83 -6.18
C GLU A 7 12.93 -2.91 -5.34
N LEU A 8 13.85 -3.69 -5.92
CA LEU A 8 14.59 -4.73 -5.20
C LEU A 8 15.39 -4.17 -4.03
N GLN A 9 16.02 -3.01 -4.20
CA GLN A 9 16.80 -2.35 -3.13
C GLN A 9 15.89 -1.85 -2.00
N LEU A 10 14.72 -1.30 -2.34
CA LEU A 10 13.74 -0.85 -1.34
C LEU A 10 13.23 -2.03 -0.51
N VAL A 11 12.75 -3.09 -1.18
CA VAL A 11 12.27 -4.30 -0.52
C VAL A 11 13.37 -4.93 0.34
N PHE A 12 14.59 -5.03 -0.17
CA PHE A 12 15.73 -5.55 0.59
C PHE A 12 15.96 -4.74 1.87
N LYS A 13 15.97 -3.41 1.78
CA LYS A 13 16.21 -2.52 2.92
C LYS A 13 15.14 -2.72 4.00
N ASP A 14 13.88 -2.83 3.61
CA ASP A 14 12.79 -2.99 4.58
C ASP A 14 12.77 -4.39 5.22
N CYS A 15 13.08 -5.44 4.45
CA CYS A 15 13.29 -6.79 5.01
C CYS A 15 14.43 -6.81 6.03
N MET A 16 15.57 -6.16 5.75
CA MET A 16 16.70 -6.12 6.68
C MET A 16 16.42 -5.27 7.93
N LYS A 17 15.65 -4.18 7.79
CA LYS A 17 15.14 -3.42 8.96
C LYS A 17 14.23 -4.29 9.82
N PHE A 18 13.31 -5.03 9.22
CA PHE A 18 12.43 -5.95 9.95
C PHE A 18 13.24 -7.02 10.69
N ARG A 19 14.13 -7.72 9.98
CA ARG A 19 15.02 -8.73 10.57
C ARG A 19 15.83 -8.17 11.74
N LYS A 20 16.42 -6.98 11.57
CA LYS A 20 17.17 -6.31 12.63
C LYS A 20 16.31 -6.05 13.86
N ARG A 21 15.09 -5.52 13.69
CA ARG A 21 14.15 -5.30 14.81
C ARG A 21 13.82 -6.59 15.55
N VAL A 22 13.51 -7.66 14.82
CA VAL A 22 13.19 -8.97 15.42
C VAL A 22 14.39 -9.52 16.20
N ILE A 23 15.61 -9.38 15.68
CA ILE A 23 16.84 -9.78 16.40
C ILE A 23 17.04 -8.94 17.66
N ASP A 24 16.88 -7.62 17.56
CA ASP A 24 17.06 -6.69 18.70
C ASP A 24 16.02 -6.97 19.81
N GLU A 25 14.81 -7.41 19.45
CA GLU A 25 13.70 -7.70 20.37
C GLU A 25 13.74 -9.12 20.97
N SER A 26 14.47 -10.07 20.36
CA SER A 26 14.51 -11.47 20.77
C SER A 26 15.73 -11.81 21.64
N THR A 27 15.48 -12.25 22.88
CA THR A 27 16.53 -12.76 23.79
C THR A 27 17.17 -14.07 23.28
N GLU A 28 16.43 -14.88 22.51
CA GLU A 28 16.85 -16.18 21.97
C GLU A 28 17.59 -16.07 20.62
N ALA A 29 17.35 -14.99 19.86
CA ALA A 29 18.05 -14.72 18.60
C ALA A 29 19.57 -14.49 18.78
N ASN A 30 20.03 -14.29 20.01
CA ASN A 30 21.46 -14.21 20.34
C ASN A 30 22.19 -15.57 20.25
N GLN A 31 21.49 -16.70 20.12
CA GLN A 31 22.11 -18.04 19.98
C GLN A 31 22.10 -18.61 18.56
N ALA A 32 21.16 -18.21 17.71
CA ALA A 32 21.23 -18.51 16.28
C ALA A 32 22.04 -17.40 15.60
N VAL A 33 23.15 -17.73 14.92
CA VAL A 33 23.92 -16.78 14.11
C VAL A 33 23.04 -16.32 12.96
N THR A 34 22.29 -15.24 13.17
CA THR A 34 21.28 -14.77 12.24
C THR A 34 21.77 -13.44 11.69
N GLU A 35 22.58 -13.51 10.63
CA GLU A 35 23.23 -12.34 10.03
C GLU A 35 22.18 -11.34 9.47
N VAL A 36 22.42 -10.05 9.69
CA VAL A 36 21.71 -8.96 8.98
C VAL A 36 22.55 -8.57 7.77
N TYR A 37 22.07 -8.87 6.57
CA TYR A 37 22.80 -8.58 5.35
C TYR A 37 22.82 -7.08 5.05
N THR A 38 23.97 -6.57 4.62
CA THR A 38 24.17 -5.14 4.33
C THR A 38 23.95 -4.78 2.87
N SER A 39 23.94 -5.76 1.98
CA SER A 39 23.64 -5.57 0.56
C SER A 39 22.90 -6.75 -0.07
N VAL A 40 22.23 -6.47 -1.19
CA VAL A 40 21.61 -7.50 -2.05
C VAL A 40 22.65 -8.52 -2.54
N ALA A 41 23.91 -8.11 -2.71
CA ALA A 41 24.97 -9.04 -3.10
C ALA A 41 25.27 -10.08 -2.02
N ASN A 42 25.30 -9.67 -0.74
CA ASN A 42 25.55 -10.58 0.39
C ASN A 42 24.50 -11.69 0.45
N ILE A 43 23.22 -11.33 0.34
CA ILE A 43 22.15 -12.34 0.38
C ILE A 43 22.17 -13.23 -0.86
N ILE A 44 22.52 -12.70 -2.04
CA ILE A 44 22.70 -13.53 -3.24
C ILE A 44 23.80 -14.55 -3.03
N GLU A 45 24.97 -14.15 -2.50
CA GLU A 45 26.09 -15.07 -2.25
C GLU A 45 25.70 -16.24 -1.33
N GLN A 46 24.89 -15.99 -0.28
CA GLN A 46 24.39 -17.04 0.60
C GLN A 46 23.46 -18.05 -0.11
N THR A 47 22.73 -17.60 -1.12
CA THR A 47 21.84 -18.47 -1.90
C THR A 47 22.56 -19.28 -2.98
N LEU A 48 23.86 -19.08 -3.19
CA LEU A 48 24.66 -19.78 -4.18
C LEU A 48 25.53 -20.85 -3.51
N CYS A 49 25.96 -21.86 -4.26
CA CYS A 49 27.00 -22.77 -3.75
C CYS A 49 28.29 -21.98 -3.47
N LEU A 50 29.05 -22.44 -2.48
CA LEU A 50 30.39 -21.95 -2.20
C LEU A 50 31.25 -21.95 -3.47
N LYS A 51 32.04 -20.89 -3.63
CA LYS A 51 33.02 -20.79 -4.72
C LYS A 51 34.09 -21.88 -4.47
N PRO A 52 34.45 -22.69 -5.47
CA PRO A 52 35.60 -23.57 -5.36
C PRO A 52 36.86 -22.76 -5.02
N GLU A 53 37.73 -23.27 -4.14
CA GLU A 53 38.93 -22.55 -3.67
C GLU A 53 39.85 -22.11 -4.83
N ASP A 54 39.80 -22.82 -5.96
CA ASP A 54 40.64 -22.60 -7.14
C ASP A 54 40.01 -21.64 -8.17
N GLN A 55 38.82 -21.07 -7.92
CA GLN A 55 38.08 -20.27 -8.88
C GLN A 55 37.57 -18.95 -8.29
N GLY A 56 37.80 -17.84 -8.99
CA GLY A 56 37.32 -16.51 -8.59
C GLY A 56 35.81 -16.26 -8.78
N TYR A 57 35.09 -17.21 -9.38
CA TYR A 57 33.69 -17.04 -9.76
C TYR A 57 32.83 -18.24 -9.34
N HIS A 58 31.54 -18.00 -9.08
CA HIS A 58 30.58 -19.09 -8.88
C HIS A 58 30.39 -19.88 -10.17
N LYS A 59 30.02 -21.16 -10.02
CA LYS A 59 29.63 -22.00 -11.17
C LYS A 59 28.51 -21.33 -11.95
N PHE A 60 28.62 -21.31 -13.27
CA PHE A 60 27.65 -20.67 -14.16
C PHE A 60 26.21 -21.18 -13.97
N LYS A 61 26.05 -22.47 -13.67
CA LYS A 61 24.74 -23.08 -13.36
C LYS A 61 24.09 -22.49 -12.09
N CYS A 62 24.89 -22.09 -11.10
CA CYS A 62 24.37 -21.41 -9.90
C CYS A 62 23.89 -19.99 -10.24
N LEU A 63 24.67 -19.24 -11.03
CA LEU A 63 24.31 -17.89 -11.47
C LEU A 63 23.03 -17.88 -12.32
N LYS A 64 22.84 -18.91 -13.15
CA LYS A 64 21.62 -19.12 -13.95
C LYS A 64 20.44 -19.71 -13.17
N ARG A 65 20.61 -20.03 -11.87
CA ARG A 65 19.60 -20.71 -11.04
C ARG A 65 19.14 -22.08 -11.59
N GLU A 66 20.03 -22.76 -12.31
CA GLU A 66 19.81 -24.13 -12.83
C GLU A 66 20.37 -25.22 -11.90
N CYS A 67 21.13 -24.82 -10.87
CA CYS A 67 21.67 -25.72 -9.87
C CYS A 67 20.57 -26.15 -8.88
N LYS A 68 20.48 -27.46 -8.60
CA LYS A 68 19.49 -28.03 -7.66
C LYS A 68 19.93 -27.92 -6.20
N ASP A 69 21.21 -27.68 -5.95
CA ASP A 69 21.84 -27.75 -4.63
C ASP A 69 22.03 -26.39 -3.97
N CYS A 70 21.73 -25.29 -4.66
CA CYS A 70 21.73 -23.94 -4.09
C CYS A 70 20.41 -23.23 -4.37
N GLY A 71 20.03 -22.34 -3.46
CA GLY A 71 18.85 -21.51 -3.63
C GLY A 71 18.48 -20.79 -2.34
N VAL A 72 17.26 -20.28 -2.30
CA VAL A 72 16.72 -19.56 -1.14
C VAL A 72 16.62 -20.45 0.11
N ASN A 73 16.59 -21.76 -0.05
CA ASN A 73 16.58 -22.72 1.06
C ASN A 73 17.86 -22.66 1.92
N ASN A 74 18.94 -22.08 1.41
CA ASN A 74 20.16 -21.84 2.18
C ASN A 74 20.00 -20.66 3.17
N LEU A 75 18.97 -19.82 2.98
CA LEU A 75 18.72 -18.71 3.88
C LEU A 75 18.02 -19.22 5.14
N VAL A 76 18.63 -18.94 6.28
CA VAL A 76 18.01 -19.16 7.58
C VAL A 76 17.06 -18.00 7.86
N LEU A 77 15.76 -18.27 7.70
CA LEU A 77 14.68 -17.35 8.06
C LEU A 77 14.26 -17.55 9.52
N LEU A 78 14.05 -16.43 10.21
CA LEU A 78 13.47 -16.36 11.54
C LEU A 78 11.99 -16.83 11.50
N PRO A 79 11.44 -17.38 12.60
CA PRO A 79 10.02 -17.75 12.67
C PRO A 79 9.08 -16.61 12.25
N GLU A 80 9.36 -15.40 12.71
CA GLU A 80 8.59 -14.19 12.44
C GLU A 80 8.60 -13.81 10.96
N GLU A 81 9.73 -14.04 10.27
CA GLU A 81 9.86 -13.83 8.82
C GLU A 81 9.06 -14.86 8.01
N LYS A 82 8.87 -16.07 8.55
CA LYS A 82 8.11 -17.13 7.88
C LYS A 82 6.60 -16.96 8.02
N GLU A 83 6.13 -16.35 9.09
CA GLU A 83 4.70 -16.23 9.35
C GLU A 83 4.13 -14.87 8.89
N GLN A 84 4.80 -13.76 9.21
CA GLN A 84 4.24 -12.43 8.98
C GLN A 84 4.38 -11.97 7.53
N PHE A 85 5.54 -12.21 6.91
CA PHE A 85 5.80 -11.69 5.56
C PHE A 85 4.99 -12.41 4.47
N PRO A 86 4.90 -13.75 4.42
CA PRO A 86 4.05 -14.43 3.44
C PRO A 86 2.58 -14.07 3.60
N TYR A 87 2.10 -13.90 4.85
CA TYR A 87 0.73 -13.47 5.11
C TYR A 87 0.49 -12.03 4.63
N HIS A 88 1.38 -11.09 4.94
CA HIS A 88 1.29 -9.71 4.46
C HIS A 88 1.31 -9.64 2.92
N SER A 89 2.22 -10.38 2.28
CA SER A 89 2.29 -10.44 0.81
C SER A 89 1.05 -11.07 0.19
N PHE A 90 0.52 -12.13 0.81
CA PHE A 90 -0.74 -12.74 0.41
C PHE A 90 -1.89 -11.75 0.51
N LEU A 91 -2.05 -11.07 1.65
CA LEU A 91 -3.10 -10.07 1.84
C LEU A 91 -3.02 -8.93 0.83
N ALA A 92 -1.84 -8.36 0.60
CA ALA A 92 -1.65 -7.27 -0.35
C ALA A 92 -2.03 -7.69 -1.79
N LYS A 93 -1.60 -8.89 -2.22
CA LYS A 93 -1.97 -9.45 -3.52
C LYS A 93 -3.47 -9.70 -3.61
N TRP A 94 -4.04 -10.34 -2.59
CA TRP A 94 -5.46 -10.64 -2.55
C TRP A 94 -6.32 -9.38 -2.56
N GLN A 95 -5.99 -8.36 -1.77
CA GLN A 95 -6.69 -7.07 -1.76
C GLN A 95 -6.64 -6.37 -3.13
N LYS A 96 -5.47 -6.41 -3.79
CA LYS A 96 -5.31 -5.90 -5.15
C LYS A 96 -6.17 -6.68 -6.15
N GLU A 97 -6.18 -8.02 -6.07
CA GLU A 97 -7.04 -8.86 -6.91
C GLU A 97 -8.53 -8.55 -6.70
N GLN A 98 -8.96 -8.27 -5.46
CA GLN A 98 -10.34 -7.85 -5.19
C GLN A 98 -10.66 -6.49 -5.82
N LEU A 99 -9.76 -5.52 -5.73
CA LEU A 99 -9.95 -4.21 -6.36
C LEU A 99 -9.99 -4.32 -7.88
N ASP A 100 -9.01 -5.02 -8.47
CA ASP A 100 -8.90 -5.19 -9.92
C ASP A 100 -10.16 -5.92 -10.46
N SER A 101 -10.60 -6.99 -9.79
CA SER A 101 -11.82 -7.72 -10.14
C SER A 101 -13.09 -6.85 -10.03
N LEU A 102 -13.17 -5.98 -9.02
CA LEU A 102 -14.29 -5.06 -8.87
C LEU A 102 -14.30 -3.99 -9.98
N LEU A 103 -13.14 -3.45 -10.35
CA LEU A 103 -13.03 -2.44 -11.41
C LEU A 103 -13.37 -3.03 -12.79
N GLU A 104 -13.00 -4.27 -13.06
CA GLU A 104 -13.38 -4.99 -14.29
C GLU A 104 -14.88 -5.23 -14.40
N ASN A 105 -15.57 -5.37 -13.27
CA ASN A 105 -16.99 -5.73 -13.20
C ASN A 105 -17.83 -4.66 -12.48
N LEU A 106 -17.40 -3.40 -12.53
CA LEU A 106 -18.07 -2.33 -11.81
C LEU A 106 -19.47 -2.10 -12.40
N PRO A 107 -20.55 -2.12 -11.59
CA PRO A 107 -21.88 -1.81 -12.09
C PRO A 107 -22.05 -0.30 -12.35
N LEU A 108 -22.86 0.05 -13.35
CA LEU A 108 -23.09 1.43 -13.80
C LEU A 108 -23.56 2.40 -12.70
N ASP A 109 -24.26 1.90 -11.69
CA ASP A 109 -24.76 2.70 -10.56
C ASP A 109 -23.85 2.66 -9.33
N GLN A 110 -22.58 2.28 -9.51
CA GLN A 110 -21.62 2.14 -8.43
C GLN A 110 -20.31 2.86 -8.75
N ALA A 111 -19.62 3.27 -7.70
CA ALA A 111 -18.29 3.88 -7.78
C ALA A 111 -17.37 3.26 -6.73
N VAL A 112 -16.06 3.37 -6.95
CA VAL A 112 -15.04 2.89 -6.01
C VAL A 112 -14.19 4.08 -5.57
N CYS A 113 -14.05 4.28 -4.26
CA CYS A 113 -13.11 5.21 -3.67
C CYS A 113 -11.99 4.44 -2.99
N SER A 114 -10.77 4.65 -3.44
CA SER A 114 -9.57 4.25 -2.72
C SER A 114 -9.03 5.46 -1.98
N HIS A 115 -9.13 5.42 -0.65
CA HIS A 115 -8.56 6.44 0.20
C HIS A 115 -7.12 6.06 0.49
N ASP A 116 -6.20 6.90 0.01
CA ASP A 116 -4.78 6.79 0.32
C ASP A 116 -4.41 8.00 1.20
N CYS A 117 -4.29 7.73 2.49
CA CYS A 117 -3.65 8.64 3.43
C CYS A 117 -2.12 8.55 3.24
N SER A 118 -1.62 8.57 1.99
CA SER A 118 -0.18 8.54 1.77
C SER A 118 0.45 9.82 2.32
N GLU A 119 1.58 9.62 2.99
CA GLU A 119 2.47 10.62 3.60
C GLU A 119 2.03 12.05 3.31
N GLY A 120 1.31 12.64 4.27
CA GLY A 120 0.75 13.97 4.12
C GLY A 120 1.72 14.94 3.48
N TYR A 121 1.30 15.58 2.38
CA TYR A 121 2.03 16.70 1.85
C TYR A 121 2.05 17.76 2.94
N ALA A 122 3.25 18.03 3.41
CA ALA A 122 3.48 18.91 4.51
C ALA A 122 4.22 20.14 3.96
N CYS A 123 3.69 21.33 4.24
CA CYS A 123 4.35 22.57 3.86
C CYS A 123 5.64 22.69 4.67
N ARG A 124 6.79 22.60 4.00
CA ARG A 124 8.11 22.78 4.62
C ARG A 124 8.71 24.13 4.23
N PHE A 125 9.36 24.79 5.19
CA PHE A 125 10.27 25.88 4.90
C PHE A 125 11.63 25.33 4.44
N GLN A 126 12.34 26.10 3.61
CA GLN A 126 13.59 25.64 2.97
C GLN A 126 14.75 25.48 3.97
N ASP A 127 14.67 26.13 5.15
CA ASP A 127 15.70 26.17 6.21
C ASP A 127 15.12 25.77 7.59
N GLU A 128 14.43 24.63 7.70
CA GLU A 128 13.85 24.17 8.97
C GLU A 128 14.88 23.60 9.94
N ILE A 129 14.67 23.89 11.23
CA ILE A 129 15.46 23.33 12.33
C ILE A 129 15.13 21.84 12.46
N GLN A 130 16.12 20.98 12.68
CA GLN A 130 15.98 19.51 12.66
C GLN A 130 14.82 18.94 13.51
N SER A 131 14.42 19.62 14.58
CA SER A 131 13.28 19.23 15.42
C SER A 131 11.91 19.38 14.73
N GLN A 132 11.74 20.32 13.80
CA GLN A 132 10.51 20.49 13.02
C GLN A 132 10.31 19.41 11.95
N TYR A 133 11.36 18.65 11.63
CA TYR A 133 11.30 17.55 10.66
C TYR A 133 10.39 16.39 11.11
N PHE A 134 10.14 16.27 12.41
CA PHE A 134 9.33 15.19 13.00
C PHE A 134 7.88 15.60 13.29
N ASP A 135 7.55 16.89 13.19
CA ASP A 135 6.25 17.46 13.60
C ASP A 135 5.74 18.38 12.48
N VAL A 136 5.45 17.79 11.32
CA VAL A 136 5.01 18.53 10.15
C VAL A 136 3.50 18.40 10.03
N ASN A 137 2.78 19.53 9.95
CA ASN A 137 1.34 19.53 9.77
C ASN A 137 0.99 18.85 8.44
N ILE A 138 0.28 17.73 8.55
CA ILE A 138 -0.24 16.95 7.42
C ILE A 138 -1.59 17.56 7.03
N VAL A 139 -1.70 18.05 5.80
CA VAL A 139 -2.85 18.84 5.33
C VAL A 139 -3.64 18.10 4.25
N SER A 140 -3.09 17.03 3.66
CA SER A 140 -3.64 16.44 2.44
C SER A 140 -4.07 14.98 2.57
N LEU A 141 -5.24 14.66 2.02
CA LEU A 141 -5.70 13.30 1.77
C LEU A 141 -5.84 13.07 0.27
N HIS A 142 -5.26 11.97 -0.23
CA HIS A 142 -5.37 11.57 -1.63
C HIS A 142 -6.48 10.53 -1.76
N VAL A 143 -7.49 10.83 -2.58
CA VAL A 143 -8.56 9.89 -2.89
C VAL A 143 -8.53 9.60 -4.38
N ILE A 144 -8.50 8.32 -4.71
CA ILE A 144 -8.64 7.85 -6.08
C ILE A 144 -10.08 7.38 -6.26
N LEU A 145 -10.83 8.10 -7.10
CA LEU A 145 -12.21 7.79 -7.43
C LEU A 145 -12.26 7.08 -8.79
N TYR A 146 -12.87 5.90 -8.81
CA TYR A 146 -13.21 5.18 -10.02
C TYR A 146 -14.72 5.22 -10.22
N ARG A 147 -15.15 5.68 -11.40
CA ARG A 147 -16.56 5.74 -11.78
C ARG A 147 -16.70 5.49 -13.27
N HIS A 148 -17.91 5.20 -13.71
CA HIS A 148 -18.22 5.17 -15.13
C HIS A 148 -18.15 6.57 -15.75
N SER A 149 -17.57 6.65 -16.94
CA SER A 149 -17.49 7.89 -17.72
C SER A 149 -18.87 8.35 -18.17
N ASN A 150 -19.08 9.66 -18.14
CA ASN A 150 -20.28 10.35 -18.61
C ASN A 150 -19.94 11.20 -19.83
N ALA A 151 -20.75 11.13 -20.90
CA ALA A 151 -20.51 11.89 -22.12
C ALA A 151 -20.41 13.42 -21.90
N GLU A 152 -21.19 13.98 -20.97
CA GLU A 152 -21.23 15.42 -20.73
C GLU A 152 -19.96 15.94 -20.05
N VAL A 153 -19.34 15.11 -19.21
CA VAL A 153 -18.20 15.48 -18.36
C VAL A 153 -16.87 14.98 -18.94
N ASP A 154 -16.84 13.73 -19.38
CA ASP A 154 -15.63 13.01 -19.81
C ASP A 154 -15.53 12.86 -21.33
N GLY A 155 -16.57 13.22 -22.08
CA GLY A 155 -16.64 13.08 -23.53
C GLY A 155 -16.88 11.64 -24.03
N VAL A 156 -17.01 10.67 -23.11
CA VAL A 156 -17.25 9.25 -23.42
C VAL A 156 -18.39 8.73 -22.56
N GLN A 157 -19.39 8.11 -23.18
CA GLN A 157 -20.49 7.46 -22.46
C GLN A 157 -20.14 6.03 -22.13
N SER A 158 -20.11 5.66 -20.85
CA SER A 158 -20.04 4.27 -20.46
C SER A 158 -21.39 3.57 -20.62
N SER A 159 -21.35 2.30 -21.06
CA SER A 159 -22.52 1.42 -21.12
C SER A 159 -22.24 0.07 -20.45
N GLY A 160 -23.25 -0.79 -20.30
CA GLY A 160 -23.07 -2.13 -19.72
C GLY A 160 -22.34 -3.09 -20.67
N GLU A 161 -22.38 -2.85 -21.98
CA GLU A 161 -21.69 -3.66 -23.00
C GLU A 161 -20.27 -3.16 -23.25
N GLU A 162 -20.07 -1.84 -23.17
CA GLU A 162 -18.78 -1.18 -23.32
C GLU A 162 -18.53 -0.28 -22.10
N PRO A 163 -17.99 -0.85 -21.00
CA PRO A 163 -17.70 -0.08 -19.80
C PRO A 163 -16.46 0.80 -20.01
N ALA A 164 -16.62 2.10 -19.77
CA ALA A 164 -15.53 3.06 -19.74
C ALA A 164 -15.36 3.55 -18.30
N ILE A 165 -14.29 3.13 -17.63
CA ILE A 165 -13.99 3.53 -16.26
C ILE A 165 -13.07 4.75 -16.28
N CYS A 166 -13.55 5.85 -15.70
CA CYS A 166 -12.76 7.04 -15.42
C CYS A 166 -12.04 6.87 -14.07
N LYS A 167 -10.77 7.24 -14.04
CA LYS A 167 -9.94 7.28 -12.82
C LYS A 167 -9.63 8.74 -12.50
N GLU A 168 -10.21 9.25 -11.43
CA GLU A 168 -9.99 10.60 -10.93
C GLU A 168 -9.08 10.58 -9.70
N HIS A 169 -8.19 11.57 -9.62
CA HIS A 169 -7.35 11.81 -8.46
C HIS A 169 -7.83 13.08 -7.76
N LEU A 170 -8.46 12.91 -6.60
CA LEU A 170 -8.96 13.98 -5.76
C LEU A 170 -7.96 14.25 -4.63
N PHE A 171 -7.53 15.50 -4.51
CA PHE A 171 -6.67 15.95 -3.42
C PHE A 171 -7.51 16.81 -2.48
N VAL A 172 -7.77 16.30 -1.28
CA VAL A 172 -8.47 17.06 -0.25
C VAL A 172 -7.41 17.76 0.59
N LEU A 173 -7.48 19.08 0.66
CA LEU A 173 -6.64 19.90 1.54
C LEU A 173 -7.50 20.41 2.69
N SER A 174 -7.08 20.14 3.92
CA SER A 174 -7.78 20.54 5.14
C SER A 174 -6.81 21.15 6.14
N ASP A 175 -7.19 22.25 6.77
CA ASP A 175 -6.49 22.84 7.91
C ASP A 175 -6.69 22.05 9.21
N ASP A 176 -7.59 21.05 9.19
CA ASP A 176 -7.78 20.09 10.27
C ASP A 176 -6.59 19.12 10.37
N VAL A 177 -5.82 19.30 11.46
CA VAL A 177 -4.63 18.49 11.78
C VAL A 177 -5.00 17.14 12.41
N ASN A 178 -6.23 16.98 12.93
CA ASN A 178 -6.63 15.74 13.59
C ASN A 178 -6.91 14.62 12.58
N GLN A 179 -7.47 15.00 11.42
CA GLN A 179 -7.81 14.09 10.31
C GLN A 179 -8.49 12.80 10.79
N ASP A 180 -9.42 12.94 11.73
CA ASP A 180 -10.10 11.82 12.37
C ASP A 180 -11.34 11.39 11.57
N HIS A 181 -12.22 10.61 12.18
CA HIS A 181 -13.45 10.13 11.54
C HIS A 181 -14.36 11.24 10.99
N ASP A 182 -14.42 12.42 11.62
CA ASP A 182 -15.26 13.54 11.20
C ASP A 182 -14.71 14.14 9.90
N SER A 183 -13.39 14.24 9.79
CA SER A 183 -12.69 14.70 8.58
C SER A 183 -12.93 13.72 7.43
N VAL A 184 -12.85 12.41 7.69
CA VAL A 184 -13.19 11.37 6.71
C VAL A 184 -14.65 11.48 6.25
N LEU A 185 -15.59 11.64 7.18
CA LEU A 185 -17.01 11.78 6.84
C LEU A 185 -17.28 13.04 6.00
N HIS A 186 -16.60 14.13 6.33
CA HIS A 186 -16.69 15.35 5.55
C HIS A 186 -16.19 15.14 4.11
N ILE A 187 -15.08 14.41 3.94
CA ILE A 187 -14.54 14.06 2.63
C ILE A 187 -15.50 13.19 1.83
N GLN A 188 -16.10 12.18 2.47
CA GLN A 188 -17.12 11.35 1.83
C GLN A 188 -18.29 12.19 1.31
N LYS A 189 -18.76 13.17 2.10
CA LYS A 189 -19.81 14.10 1.68
C LYS A 189 -19.39 14.96 0.49
N LEU A 190 -18.15 15.45 0.47
CA LEU A 190 -17.61 16.22 -0.65
C LEU A 190 -17.55 15.37 -1.93
N ILE A 191 -17.13 14.11 -1.82
CA ILE A 191 -17.08 13.17 -2.96
C ILE A 191 -18.49 12.88 -3.48
N SER A 192 -19.46 12.61 -2.59
CA SER A 192 -20.86 12.40 -2.99
C SER A 192 -21.42 13.62 -3.73
N LYS A 193 -21.16 14.83 -3.23
CA LYS A 193 -21.57 16.07 -3.89
C LYS A 193 -20.93 16.24 -5.27
N HIS A 194 -19.63 15.95 -5.39
CA HIS A 194 -18.91 15.98 -6.67
C HIS A 194 -19.50 15.01 -7.70
N LEU A 195 -19.92 13.82 -7.25
CA LEU A 195 -20.60 12.83 -8.10
C LEU A 195 -21.99 13.28 -8.55
N GLU A 196 -22.76 13.91 -7.66
CA GLU A 196 -24.06 14.51 -7.98
C GLU A 196 -23.91 15.62 -9.03
N GLU A 197 -22.91 16.49 -8.87
CA GLU A 197 -22.59 17.57 -9.82
C GLU A 197 -22.10 17.03 -11.18
N SER A 198 -21.54 15.81 -11.22
CA SER A 198 -21.07 15.15 -12.44
C SER A 198 -22.17 14.38 -13.20
N ASN A 199 -23.44 14.56 -12.83
CA ASN A 199 -24.60 13.83 -13.37
C ASN A 199 -24.46 12.29 -13.28
N CYS A 200 -23.68 11.78 -12.32
CA CYS A 200 -23.53 10.36 -12.09
C CYS A 200 -24.57 9.88 -11.05
N THR A 201 -25.47 8.98 -11.44
CA THR A 201 -26.42 8.37 -10.48
C THR A 201 -25.75 7.19 -9.77
N ILE A 202 -25.07 7.45 -8.66
CA ILE A 202 -24.40 6.42 -7.86
C ILE A 202 -25.31 6.02 -6.69
N LYS A 203 -25.67 4.73 -6.62
CA LYS A 203 -26.45 4.15 -5.50
C LYS A 203 -25.56 3.49 -4.45
N LYS A 204 -24.33 3.12 -4.79
CA LYS A 204 -23.40 2.46 -3.87
C LYS A 204 -21.96 2.89 -4.12
N MET A 205 -21.28 3.26 -3.03
CA MET A 205 -19.84 3.51 -3.02
C MET A 205 -19.12 2.32 -2.39
N HIS A 206 -18.08 1.81 -3.06
CA HIS A 206 -17.14 0.84 -2.48
C HIS A 206 -15.91 1.57 -1.98
N GLU A 207 -15.60 1.44 -0.69
CA GLU A 207 -14.50 2.17 -0.08
C GLU A 207 -13.34 1.23 0.29
N PHE A 208 -12.18 1.48 -0.31
CA PHE A 208 -10.92 0.84 0.04
C PHE A 208 -10.12 1.80 0.91
N LYS A 209 -9.74 1.34 2.11
CA LYS A 209 -9.10 2.14 3.16
C LYS A 209 -7.95 1.34 3.77
N ASP A 210 -6.89 2.02 4.20
CA ASP A 210 -5.69 1.44 4.80
C ASP A 210 -5.92 0.81 6.20
N GLY A 211 -7.12 0.99 6.77
CA GLY A 211 -7.52 0.40 8.03
C GLY A 211 -7.01 1.12 9.29
N CYS A 212 -6.54 2.38 9.15
CA CYS A 212 -6.15 3.22 10.28
C CYS A 212 -7.27 3.34 11.32
N ALA A 213 -6.99 2.89 12.55
CA ALA A 213 -8.04 2.69 13.55
C ALA A 213 -8.67 4.00 14.06
N GLY A 214 -7.88 5.08 14.19
CA GLY A 214 -8.39 6.39 14.62
C GLY A 214 -9.29 7.06 13.59
N GLN A 215 -9.18 6.67 12.32
CA GLN A 215 -9.85 7.33 11.19
C GLN A 215 -11.04 6.52 10.69
N TYR A 216 -10.85 5.20 10.55
CA TYR A 216 -11.81 4.31 9.90
C TYR A 216 -12.36 3.21 10.83
N LYS A 217 -11.76 2.98 12.00
CA LYS A 217 -12.26 2.04 13.03
C LYS A 217 -12.71 2.76 14.29
N SER A 218 -13.39 3.91 14.14
CA SER A 218 -14.06 4.51 15.29
C SER A 218 -15.24 3.62 15.70
N ARG A 219 -15.58 3.63 16.99
CA ARG A 219 -16.82 3.03 17.52
C ARG A 219 -18.07 3.56 16.79
N HIS A 220 -17.94 4.69 16.08
CA HIS A 220 -19.01 5.39 15.38
C HIS A 220 -19.18 4.93 13.92
N CYS A 221 -18.14 4.35 13.29
CA CYS A 221 -18.30 3.67 12.00
C CYS A 221 -19.22 2.42 12.09
N TYR A 222 -19.42 1.89 13.30
CA TYR A 222 -20.44 0.88 13.64
C TYR A 222 -21.51 1.41 14.62
N GLY A 223 -21.51 2.69 14.97
CA GLY A 223 -22.21 3.18 16.16
C GLY A 223 -22.71 4.60 16.03
N ASP A 224 -23.73 4.80 15.22
CA ASP A 224 -25.05 5.19 15.70
C ASP A 224 -26.10 4.95 14.59
N PRO A 225 -26.81 3.80 14.63
CA PRO A 225 -27.86 3.49 13.67
C PRO A 225 -28.96 4.58 13.62
N SER A 226 -29.10 5.40 14.65
CA SER A 226 -30.15 6.43 14.72
C SER A 226 -29.95 7.58 13.72
N CYS A 227 -28.72 7.83 13.28
CA CYS A 227 -28.38 8.88 12.31
C CYS A 227 -28.02 8.34 10.92
N SER A 228 -28.09 7.02 10.72
CA SER A 228 -27.76 6.36 9.45
C SER A 228 -28.64 6.85 8.30
N LEU A 229 -29.96 6.98 8.52
CA LEU A 229 -30.92 7.54 7.55
C LEU A 229 -30.64 9.01 7.19
N ALA A 230 -30.17 9.82 8.16
CA ALA A 230 -29.84 11.22 7.91
C ALA A 230 -28.50 11.40 7.15
N THR A 231 -27.63 10.39 7.21
CA THR A 231 -26.25 10.48 6.71
C THR A 231 -26.07 9.72 5.39
N PHE A 232 -26.81 8.64 5.17
CA PHE A 232 -26.67 7.75 4.02
C PHE A 232 -27.96 7.59 3.19
N GLY A 233 -29.08 8.18 3.63
CA GLY A 233 -30.39 8.07 2.98
C GLY A 233 -31.19 6.87 3.46
#